data_AF-A0A1Z9GY88-F1
#
_entry.id   AF-A0A1Z9GY88-F1
#
_cell.length_a   1.000
_cell.length_b   1.000
_cell.length_c   1.000
_cell.angle_alpha   90.00
_cell.angle_beta   90.00
_cell.angle_gamma   90.00
#
_symmetry.space_group_name_H-M   'P 1'
#
loop_
_entity.id
_entity.type
_entity.pdbx_description
1 polymer ?
#
loop_
_entity_poly.entity_id
_entity_poly.type
_entity_poly.pdbx_seq_one_letter_code
_entity_poly.pdbx_strand_id
1 'polypeptide(L)' 'METITIKCTNNDRTKQAEVLQRNDKYMKVQVPGTQIFIELFRHDVNIPYTGHTAGLEFEWQPKN' A
#
# COMPACT_ATOMS: atom_id res chain seq x y z
N MET A 1 11.25 0.96 -11.64
CA MET A 1 10.25 1.49 -10.68
C MET A 1 10.05 0.44 -9.60
N GLU A 2 9.95 0.83 -8.34
CA GLU A 2 9.77 -0.10 -7.22
C GLU A 2 8.32 -0.58 -7.19
N THR A 3 8.12 -1.90 -7.06
CA THR A 3 6.79 -2.52 -6.93
C THR A 3 6.66 -3.24 -5.60
N ILE A 4 5.53 -3.01 -4.95
CA ILE A 4 5.16 -3.63 -3.68
C ILE A 4 3.89 -4.45 -3.83
N THR A 5 3.67 -5.34 -2.87
CA THR A 5 2.38 -6.03 -2.73
C THR A 5 1.57 -5.34 -1.64
N ILE A 6 0.33 -4.99 -1.96
CA ILE A 6 -0.67 -4.54 -0.99
C ILE A 6 -1.74 -5.62 -0.85
N LYS A 7 -2.16 -5.90 0.38
CA LYS A 7 -3.26 -6.80 0.72
C LYS A 7 -4.47 -5.97 1.11
N CYS A 8 -5.62 -6.20 0.49
CA CYS A 8 -6.89 -5.66 0.96
C CYS A 8 -7.35 -6.48 2.18
N THR A 9 -7.50 -5.85 3.34
CA THR A 9 -7.88 -6.56 4.59
C THR A 9 -9.37 -6.92 4.61
N ASN A 10 -10.19 -6.26 3.79
CA ASN A 10 -11.62 -6.57 3.69
C ASN A 10 -11.94 -7.86 2.91
N ASN A 11 -11.05 -8.32 2.04
CA ASN A 11 -11.31 -9.48 1.17
C ASN A 11 -10.11 -10.42 0.97
N ASP A 12 -9.03 -10.18 1.71
CA ASP A 12 -7.77 -10.93 1.70
C ASP A 12 -7.03 -11.01 0.35
N ARG A 13 -7.47 -10.25 -0.67
CA ARG A 13 -6.81 -10.26 -1.99
C ARG A 13 -5.59 -9.37 -2.00
N THR A 14 -4.55 -9.82 -2.70
CA THR A 14 -3.32 -9.06 -2.92
C THR A 14 -3.26 -8.48 -4.32
N LYS A 15 -2.63 -7.31 -4.47
CA LYS A 15 -2.34 -6.71 -5.77
C LYS A 15 -0.96 -6.06 -5.77
N GLN A 16 -0.31 -6.03 -6.93
CA GLN A 16 0.90 -5.25 -7.13
C GLN A 16 0.54 -3.77 -7.24
N ALA A 17 1.37 -2.92 -6.65
CA ALA A 17 1.27 -1.47 -6.75
C ALA A 17 2.65 -0.86 -6.99
N GLU A 18 2.69 0.21 -7.78
CA GLU A 18 3.91 0.95 -8.10
C GLU A 18 4.12 2.06 -7.08
N VAL A 19 5.31 2.13 -6.50
CA VAL A 19 5.65 3.15 -5.51
C VAL A 19 5.95 4.47 -6.23
N LEU A 20 5.20 5.52 -5.86
CA LEU A 20 5.40 6.87 -6.38
C LEU A 20 6.19 7.73 -5.40
N GLN A 21 5.98 7.53 -4.11
CA GLN A 21 6.66 8.24 -3.04
C GLN A 21 6.74 7.34 -1.81
N ARG A 22 7.89 7.37 -1.13
CA ARG A 22 8.10 6.60 0.10
C ARG A 22 9.01 7.37 1.05
N ASN A 23 8.63 7.40 2.32
CA ASN A 23 9.48 7.79 3.44
C ASN A 23 9.17 6.88 4.63
N ASP A 24 9.78 7.14 5.79
CA ASP A 24 9.67 6.25 6.95
C ASP A 24 8.26 6.05 7.49
N LYS A 25 7.30 6.94 7.24
CA LYS A 25 5.95 6.88 7.82
C LYS A 25 4.82 7.01 6.80
N TYR A 26 5.15 7.28 5.55
CA TYR A 26 4.21 7.49 4.46
C TYR A 26 4.69 6.81 3.18
N MET A 27 3.76 6.21 2.46
CA MET A 27 3.99 5.62 1.15
C MET A 27 2.78 5.87 0.26
N LYS A 28 3.04 6.45 -0.92
CA LYS A 28 2.04 6.62 -1.97
C LYS A 28 2.29 5.63 -3.06
N VAL A 29 1.25 4.87 -3.42
CA VAL A 29 1.31 3.90 -4.51
C VAL A 29 0.19 4.11 -5.51
N GLN A 30 0.43 3.69 -6.75
CA GLN A 30 -0.57 3.63 -7.81
C GLN A 30 -0.86 2.17 -8.15
N VAL A 31 -2.14 1.84 -8.34
CA VAL A 31 -2.56 0.50 -8.76
C VAL A 31 -2.48 0.43 -10.29
N PRO A 32 -1.61 -0.42 -10.88
CA PRO A 32 -1.43 -0.50 -12.33
C PRO A 32 -2.73 -0.80 -13.06
N GLY A 33 -2.88 -0.19 -14.24
CA GLY A 33 -4.10 -0.28 -15.05
C GLY A 33 -5.29 0.52 -14.50
N THR A 34 -5.09 1.34 -13.47
CA THR A 34 -6.12 2.21 -12.90
C THR A 34 -5.57 3.62 -12.64
N GLN A 35 -6.46 4.59 -12.42
CA GLN A 35 -6.11 5.92 -11.92
C GLN A 35 -6.14 6.00 -10.38
N ILE A 36 -6.22 4.85 -9.70
CA ILE A 36 -6.36 4.80 -8.24
C ILE A 36 -4.98 4.94 -7.61
N PHE A 37 -4.89 5.90 -6.70
CA PHE A 37 -3.77 6.05 -5.78
C PHE A 37 -4.19 5.60 -4.39
N ILE A 38 -3.26 4.97 -3.67
CA ILE A 38 -3.43 4.56 -2.29
C ILE A 38 -2.32 5.19 -1.48
N GLU A 39 -2.72 5.93 -0.46
CA GLU A 39 -1.81 6.51 0.53
C GLU A 39 -1.81 5.62 1.76
N LEU A 40 -0.64 5.12 2.12
CA LEU A 40 -0.41 4.21 3.22
C LEU A 40 0.44 4.93 4.28
N PHE A 41 0.09 4.74 5.54
CA PHE A 41 0.73 5.38 6.68
C PHE A 41 1.15 4.33 7.71
N ARG A 42 2.18 4.65 8.50
CA ARG A 42 2.54 3.89 9.70
C ARG A 42 3.03 4.81 10.80
N HIS A 43 2.77 4.44 12.05
CA HIS A 43 3.19 5.22 13.21
C HIS A 43 4.62 4.87 13.67
N ASP A 44 5.02 3.60 13.50
CA ASP A 44 6.31 3.04 13.87
C ASP A 44 6.95 2.31 12.67
N VAL A 45 8.28 2.29 12.58
CA VAL A 45 8.99 1.66 11.46
C VAL A 45 8.96 0.13 11.49
N ASN A 46 8.60 -0.45 12.65
CA ASN A 46 8.48 -1.89 12.87
C ASN A 46 7.09 -2.44 12.53
N ILE A 47 6.12 -1.58 12.20
CA ILE A 47 4.79 -2.01 11.77
C ILE A 47 4.60 -1.82 10.24
N PRO A 48 3.70 -2.60 9.61
CA PRO A 48 3.33 -2.40 8.22
C PRO A 48 2.69 -1.03 7.96
N TYR A 49 2.76 -0.57 6.71
CA TYR A 49 1.94 0.57 6.29
C TYR A 49 0.51 0.13 6.06
N THR A 50 -0.44 0.95 6.50
CA THR A 50 -1.88 0.75 6.30
C THR A 50 -2.50 1.98 5.64
N GLY A 51 -3.47 1.80 4.76
CA GLY A 51 -4.17 2.92 4.14
C GLY A 51 -5.58 2.58 3.73
N HIS A 52 -6.38 3.61 3.51
CA HIS A 52 -7.79 3.47 3.15
C HIS A 52 -8.08 4.17 1.83
N THR A 53 -8.78 3.50 0.92
CA THR A 53 -9.30 4.14 -0.29
C THR A 53 -10.60 3.47 -0.71
N ALA A 54 -11.56 4.25 -1.20
CA ALA A 54 -12.86 3.76 -1.67
C ALA A 54 -13.60 2.82 -0.68
N GLY A 55 -13.47 3.09 0.62
CA GLY A 55 -14.10 2.26 1.67
C GLY A 55 -13.41 0.93 1.96
N LEU A 56 -12.23 0.69 1.39
CA LEU A 56 -11.40 -0.50 1.63
C LEU A 56 -10.14 -0.12 2.38
N GLU A 57 -9.61 -1.06 3.15
CA GLU A 57 -8.35 -0.97 3.88
C GLU A 57 -7.30 -1.86 3.22
N PHE A 58 -6.08 -1.34 3.12
CA PHE A 58 -4.94 -2.00 2.49
C PHE A 58 -3.73 -1.99 3.42
N GLU A 59 -3.02 -3.11 3.46
CA GLU A 59 -1.78 -3.28 4.20
C GLU A 59 -0.62 -3.62 3.26
N TRP A 60 0.53 -2.98 3.45
CA TRP A 60 1.76 -3.34 2.74
C TRP A 60 2.29 -4.70 3.21
N GLN A 61 2.60 -5.58 2.26
CA GLN A 61 3.26 -6.86 2.51
C GLN A 61 4.76 -6.73 2.16
N PRO A 62 5.68 -6.77 3.15
CA PRO A 62 7.11 -6.81 2.89
C PRO A 62 7.48 -8.08 2.10
N LYS A 63 8.40 -7.96 1.15
CA LYS A 63 9.01 -9.13 0.51
C LYS A 63 10.00 -9.74 1.50
N ASN A 64 9.77 -10.98 1.93
CA ASN A 64 10.75 -11.77 2.68
C ASN A 64 12.00 -12.03 1.83
#